data_AF-A0AAQ3TID4-F1
#
_entry.id   AF-A0AAQ3TID4-F1
#
_cell.length_a   1.000
_cell.length_b   1.000
_cell.length_c   1.000
_cell.angle_alpha   90.00
_cell.angle_beta   90.00
_cell.angle_gamma   90.00
#
_symmetry.space_group_name_H-M   'P 1'
#
loop_
_entity.id
_entity.type
_entity.pdbx_description
1 polymer ?
#
loop_
_entity_poly.entity_id
_entity_poly.type
_entity_poly.pdbx_seq_one_letter_code
_entity_poly.pdbx_strand_id
1 'polypeptide(L)' 'MLSVLNSQAVYSITSLRPPKSTLKEIDVKRKQFLWSGAEALTGAKCKVNWPRSTRPVDLGGLGVLHLVKFARALRLRWLW' A
#
# COMPACT_ATOMS: atom_id res chain seq x y z
N MET A 1 12.47 -2.59 7.23
CA MET A 1 11.08 -2.67 7.77
C MET A 1 10.02 -2.44 6.68
N LEU A 2 10.04 -1.35 5.91
CA LEU A 2 9.05 -1.12 4.84
C LEU A 2 9.06 -2.19 3.74
N SER A 3 10.23 -2.76 3.43
CA SER A 3 10.36 -3.86 2.46
C SER A 3 9.59 -5.12 2.89
N VAL A 4 9.53 -5.42 4.18
CA VAL A 4 8.86 -6.62 4.73
C VAL A 4 7.34 -6.50 4.60
N LEU A 5 6.78 -5.36 5.00
CA LEU A 5 5.35 -5.07 4.82
C LEU A 5 4.97 -5.00 3.35
N ASN A 6 5.90 -4.56 2.50
CA ASN A 6 5.68 -4.57 1.06
C ASN A 6 5.62 -5.99 0.51
N SER A 7 6.61 -6.82 0.83
CA SER A 7 6.71 -8.22 0.42
C SER A 7 5.51 -9.05 0.91
N GLN A 8 5.11 -8.93 2.18
CA GLN A 8 3.97 -9.66 2.72
C GLN A 8 2.66 -9.33 1.97
N ALA A 9 2.37 -8.05 1.73
CA ALA A 9 1.14 -7.74 1.00
C ALA A 9 1.23 -8.12 -0.48
N VAL A 10 2.41 -8.02 -1.10
CA VAL A 10 2.62 -8.49 -2.49
C VAL A 10 2.33 -9.99 -2.56
N TYR A 11 2.86 -10.79 -1.64
CA TYR A 11 2.58 -12.22 -1.55
C TYR A 11 1.08 -12.49 -1.41
N SER A 12 0.42 -11.86 -0.43
CA SER A 12 -1.02 -12.04 -0.19
C SER A 12 -1.89 -11.60 -1.38
N ILE A 13 -1.49 -10.55 -2.12
CA ILE A 13 -2.23 -10.07 -3.31
C ILE A 13 -2.00 -10.94 -4.53
N THR A 14 -0.84 -11.61 -4.58
CA THR A 14 -0.50 -12.52 -5.68
C THR A 14 -1.21 -13.86 -5.48
N SER A 15 -1.27 -14.37 -4.25
CA SER A 15 -1.90 -15.65 -3.93
C SER A 15 -3.41 -15.56 -3.77
N LEU A 16 -3.94 -14.46 -3.23
CA LEU A 16 -5.36 -14.26 -2.99
C LEU A 16 -5.92 -13.20 -3.95
N ARG A 17 -7.23 -13.25 -4.24
CA ARG A 17 -7.97 -12.14 -4.83
C ARG A 17 -8.68 -11.34 -3.74
N PRO A 18 -7.97 -10.46 -3.00
CA PRO A 18 -8.62 -9.67 -1.96
C PRO A 18 -9.61 -8.67 -2.60
N PRO A 19 -10.76 -8.43 -1.95
CA PRO A 19 -11.65 -7.36 -2.34
C PRO A 19 -10.98 -6.01 -2.15
N LYS A 20 -11.51 -4.97 -2.83
CA LYS A 20 -10.95 -3.61 -2.77
C LYS A 20 -10.96 -3.03 -1.34
N SER A 21 -11.87 -3.49 -0.47
CA SER A 21 -11.94 -3.12 0.96
C SER A 21 -10.69 -3.58 1.71
N THR A 22 -10.34 -4.86 1.60
CA THR A 22 -9.15 -5.43 2.27
C THR A 22 -7.86 -4.75 1.81
N LEU A 23 -7.74 -4.41 0.52
CA LEU A 23 -6.59 -3.64 0.02
C LEU A 23 -6.48 -2.25 0.68
N LYS A 24 -7.61 -1.59 0.92
CA LYS A 24 -7.65 -0.29 1.63
C LYS A 24 -7.27 -0.45 3.10
N GLU A 25 -7.72 -1.50 3.77
CA GLU A 25 -7.37 -1.78 5.17
C GLU A 25 -5.87 -2.02 5.34
N ILE A 26 -5.25 -2.79 4.45
CA ILE A 26 -3.80 -2.99 4.43
C ILE A 26 -3.08 -1.64 4.21
N ASP A 27 -3.58 -0.81 3.29
CA ASP A 27 -3.04 0.53 3.08
C ASP A 27 -3.17 1.42 4.32
N VAL A 28 -4.27 1.33 5.07
CA VAL A 28 -4.44 2.05 6.34
C VAL A 28 -3.44 1.55 7.39
N LYS A 29 -3.23 0.24 7.51
CA LYS A 29 -2.24 -0.33 8.43
C LYS A 29 -0.81 0.11 8.06
N ARG A 30 -0.49 0.18 6.77
CA ARG A 30 0.78 0.72 6.28
C ARG A 30 0.95 2.20 6.59
N LYS A 31 -0.11 3.01 6.42
CA LYS A 31 -0.12 4.42 6.83
C LYS A 31 0.11 4.57 8.34
N GLN A 32 -0.60 3.78 9.14
CA GLN A 32 -0.49 3.78 10.60
C GLN A 32 0.96 3.51 10.99
N PHE A 33 1.56 2.44 10.43
CA PHE A 33 2.95 2.10 10.66
C PHE A 33 3.91 3.23 10.27
N LEU A 34 3.71 3.88 9.12
CA LEU A 34 4.61 4.92 8.62
C LEU A 34 4.53 6.24 9.41
N TRP A 35 3.32 6.65 9.80
CA TRP A 35 3.06 8.00 10.34
C TRP A 35 2.81 8.04 11.85
N SER A 36 2.43 6.92 12.47
CA SER A 36 1.98 6.88 13.86
C SER A 36 2.52 5.66 14.64
N GLY A 37 3.30 4.79 13.99
CA GLY A 37 3.78 3.55 14.60
C GLY A 37 2.63 2.65 15.05
N ALA A 38 2.48 2.48 16.37
CA ALA A 38 1.46 1.65 17.02
C ALA A 38 0.18 2.41 17.41
N GLU A 39 0.18 3.76 17.39
CA GLU A 39 -1.00 4.54 17.74
C GLU A 39 -1.97 4.68 16.56
N ALA A 40 -3.27 4.76 16.88
CA ALA A 40 -4.29 5.01 15.87
C ALA A 40 -4.06 6.36 15.16
N LEU A 41 -4.28 6.39 13.83
CA LEU A 41 -4.21 7.62 13.05
C LEU A 41 -5.40 8.53 13.39
N THR A 42 -5.23 9.39 14.38
CA THR A 42 -6.10 10.56 14.57
C THR A 42 -5.87 11.51 13.39
N GLY A 43 -6.93 12.05 12.77
CA GLY A 43 -6.89 12.78 11.48
C GLY A 43 -5.88 13.92 11.37
N ALA A 44 -5.33 14.41 12.48
CA ALA A 44 -4.24 15.39 12.51
C ALA A 44 -2.86 14.83 12.08
N LYS A 45 -2.60 13.53 12.25
CA LYS A 45 -1.28 12.90 11.99
C LYS A 45 -1.04 12.52 10.53
N CYS A 46 -2.08 12.43 9.71
CA CYS A 46 -2.01 11.94 8.32
C CYS A 46 -2.36 13.03 7.30
N LYS A 47 -1.68 14.19 7.35
CA LYS A 47 -1.91 15.31 6.41
C LYS A 47 -1.33 15.08 5.01
N VAL A 48 -0.52 14.04 4.81
CA VAL A 48 0.14 13.81 3.52
C VAL A 48 -0.79 13.04 2.58
N ASN A 49 -0.98 13.60 1.39
CA ASN A 49 -1.77 13.00 0.32
C ASN A 49 -1.19 11.63 -0.07
N TRP A 50 -1.81 10.55 0.41
CA TRP A 50 -1.31 9.17 0.24
C TRP A 50 -1.07 8.76 -1.22
N PRO A 51 -1.96 9.06 -2.18
CA PRO A 51 -1.68 8.92 -3.61
C PRO A 51 -0.35 9.52 -4.07
N ARG A 52 0.08 10.65 -3.50
CA ARG A 52 1.37 11.31 -3.80
C ARG A 52 2.53 10.55 -3.17
N SER A 53 2.37 10.05 -1.94
CA SER A 53 3.36 9.20 -1.27
C SER A 53 3.59 7.87 -1.98
N THR A 54 2.56 7.27 -2.58
CA THR A 54 2.68 5.98 -3.30
C THR A 54 3.27 6.10 -4.72
N ARG A 55 3.78 7.27 -5.10
CA ARG A 55 4.46 7.44 -6.39
C ARG A 55 5.85 6.79 -6.37
N PRO A 56 6.38 6.42 -7.55
CA PRO A 56 7.80 6.09 -7.72
C PRO A 56 8.70 7.18 -7.12
N VAL A 57 9.87 6.80 -6.62
CA VAL A 57 10.85 7.72 -6.03
C VAL A 57 11.27 8.78 -7.05
N ASP A 58 11.43 8.38 -8.32
CA ASP A 58 11.76 9.28 -9.44
C ASP A 58 10.70 10.36 -9.69
N LEU A 59 9.47 10.14 -9.23
CA LEU A 59 8.34 11.09 -9.32
C LEU A 59 8.08 11.83 -7.99
N GLY A 60 9.06 11.82 -7.08
CA GLY A 60 8.98 12.49 -5.77
C GLY A 60 8.07 11.79 -4.76
N GLY A 61 7.85 10.48 -4.93
CA GLY A 61 7.11 9.66 -3.97
C GLY A 61 8.02 8.93 -2.96
N LEU A 62 7.40 8.19 -2.05
CA LEU A 62 8.06 7.41 -1.01
C LEU A 62 8.50 6.02 -1.47
N GLY A 63 8.24 5.65 -2.74
CA GLY A 63 8.53 4.31 -3.27
C GLY A 63 7.63 3.20 -2.72
N VAL A 64 6.54 3.55 -2.02
CA VAL A 64 5.54 2.58 -1.54
C VAL A 64 4.59 2.21 -2.67
N LEU A 65 4.39 0.91 -2.91
CA LEU A 65 3.50 0.43 -3.96
C LEU A 65 2.03 0.79 -3.66
N HIS A 66 1.36 1.37 -4.66
CA HIS A 66 -0.09 1.57 -4.61
C HIS A 66 -0.81 0.23 -4.81
N LEU A 67 -1.29 -0.39 -3.71
CA LEU A 67 -1.80 -1.77 -3.70
C LEU A 67 -2.90 -2.05 -4.73
N VAL A 68 -3.86 -1.14 -4.91
CA VAL A 68 -4.94 -1.33 -5.89
C VAL A 68 -4.44 -1.34 -7.34
N LYS A 69 -3.48 -0.46 -7.67
CA LYS A 69 -2.88 -0.38 -9.01
C LYS A 69 -1.98 -1.58 -9.25
N PHE A 70 -1.20 -1.96 -8.24
CA PHE A 70 -0.32 -3.12 -8.28
C PHE A 70 -1.09 -4.44 -8.42
N ALA A 71 -2.16 -4.63 -7.64
CA ALA A 71 -3.06 -5.77 -7.77
C ALA A 71 -3.71 -5.85 -9.16
N ARG A 72 -4.08 -4.71 -9.76
CA ARG A 72 -4.60 -4.67 -11.13
C ARG A 72 -3.52 -5.04 -12.15
N ALA A 73 -2.31 -4.50 -12.01
CA ALA A 73 -1.17 -4.81 -12.89
C ALA A 73 -0.77 -6.29 -12.82
N LEU A 74 -0.72 -6.86 -11.61
CA LEU A 74 -0.47 -8.29 -11.41
C LEU A 74 -1.48 -9.16 -12.16
N ARG A 75 -2.76 -8.79 -12.15
CA ARG A 75 -3.80 -9.53 -12.87
C ARG A 75 -3.67 -9.41 -14.39
N LEU A 76 -3.29 -8.22 -14.88
CA LEU A 76 -3.05 -8.02 -16.31
C LEU A 76 -1.84 -8.82 -16.81
N ARG A 77 -0.87 -9.10 -15.94
CA ARG A 77 0.32 -9.92 -16.27
C ARG A 77 -0.01 -11.40 -16.50
N TRP A 78 -1.05 -11.92 -15.88
CA TRP A 78 -1.41 -13.35 -15.91
C TRP A 78 -2.76 -13.60 -16.62
N LEU A 79 -3.00 -12.87 -17.72
CA LEU A 79 -4.04 -13.21 -18.70
C LEU A 79 -3.53 -14.36 -19.57
N TRP A 80 -3.63 -15.58 -19.06
CA TRP A 80 -3.46 -16.82 -19.81
C TRP A 80 -4.54 -17.81 -19.36
#